data_AF-K2QFC0-F1
#
_entry.id   AF-K2QFC0-F1
#
_cell.length_a   1.000
_cell.length_b   1.000
_cell.length_c   1.000
_cell.angle_alpha   90.00
_cell.angle_beta   90.00
_cell.angle_gamma   90.00
#
_symmetry.space_group_name_H-M   'P 1'
#
loop_
_entity.id
_entity.type
_entity.pdbx_description
1 polymer ?
#
loop_
_entity_poly.entity_id
_entity_poly.type
_entity_poly.pdbx_seq_one_letter_code
_entity_poly.pdbx_strand_id
1 'polypeptide(L)'
;MTAAIEDTVFNGSYYYGIHVESGLVSPDNSDDFLPEGHDRLADFLTGIRNNAMDGEGSNPRADVDSPPSAFNFGAMLPGRVFTMSGVEYRYLEQQGDNHLIIRNEAIRNTSFNEQGNVLADFYDNLNPEVQAIVQPVSIPADVPSITDAQVSPWLGDRWLPAEWSDARFAAVRADRTSVAVSGGTRQAFALSLADVVHLSTEEGPFPYQAARMAARASWWWLRTPGATGTAWAVRQISSIGQLGGGHSVAITISGGGVRPALIISNP
;
A
#
# COMPACT_ATOMS: atom_id res chain seq x y z
N MET A 1 -11.13 -34.71 -72.98
CA MET A 1 -11.75 -33.40 -73.26
C MET A 1 -12.91 -33.26 -72.28
N THR A 2 -12.81 -32.47 -71.21
CA THR A 2 -13.05 -31.00 -71.16
C THR A 2 -14.47 -30.64 -71.60
N ALA A 3 -15.29 -29.93 -70.83
CA ALA A 3 -15.10 -29.35 -69.49
C ALA A 3 -16.48 -29.06 -68.82
N ALA A 4 -16.46 -28.73 -67.51
CA ALA A 4 -17.26 -27.73 -66.75
C ALA A 4 -18.75 -27.46 -67.15
N ILE A 5 -19.71 -27.16 -66.28
CA ILE A 5 -19.80 -26.22 -65.15
C ILE A 5 -20.92 -26.77 -64.24
N GLU A 6 -20.91 -26.75 -62.90
CA GLU A 6 -19.95 -26.18 -61.93
C GLU A 6 -19.72 -27.18 -60.76
N ASP A 7 -19.16 -26.72 -59.63
CA ASP A 7 -19.16 -27.42 -58.33
C ASP A 7 -19.78 -26.50 -57.27
N THR A 8 -20.57 -27.05 -56.34
CA THR A 8 -21.30 -26.24 -55.35
C THR A 8 -20.34 -25.86 -54.22
N VAL A 9 -19.61 -24.75 -54.38
CA VAL A 9 -18.69 -24.24 -53.36
C VAL A 9 -19.50 -23.78 -52.14
N PHE A 10 -19.73 -24.71 -51.21
CA PHE A 10 -20.21 -24.39 -49.88
C PHE A 10 -19.20 -23.48 -49.20
N ASN A 11 -19.64 -22.27 -48.88
CA ASN A 11 -18.84 -21.26 -48.22
C ASN A 11 -18.60 -21.68 -46.76
N GLY A 12 -17.57 -22.49 -46.54
CA GLY A 12 -17.22 -23.02 -45.23
C GLY A 12 -16.75 -21.90 -44.31
N SER A 13 -17.54 -21.58 -43.29
CA SER A 13 -17.15 -20.65 -42.23
C SER A 13 -15.91 -21.17 -41.52
N TYR A 14 -14.77 -20.50 -41.70
CA TYR A 14 -13.55 -20.80 -40.94
C TYR A 14 -13.77 -20.50 -39.45
N TYR A 15 -14.10 -21.53 -38.68
CA TYR A 15 -14.07 -21.47 -37.23
C TYR A 15 -12.62 -21.40 -36.76
N TYR A 16 -12.13 -20.21 -36.46
CA TYR A 16 -10.95 -20.04 -35.63
C TYR A 16 -11.30 -20.40 -34.19
N GLY A 17 -11.08 -21.67 -33.83
CA GLY A 17 -11.11 -22.10 -32.43
C GLY A 17 -9.94 -21.49 -31.69
N ILE A 18 -10.15 -20.36 -31.02
CA ILE A 18 -9.14 -19.79 -30.10
C ILE A 18 -9.06 -20.71 -28.89
N HIS A 19 -8.01 -21.53 -28.83
CA HIS A 19 -7.69 -22.30 -27.64
C HIS A 19 -7.00 -21.38 -26.63
N VAL A 20 -7.75 -20.94 -25.63
CA VAL A 20 -7.21 -20.14 -24.53
C VAL A 20 -6.86 -21.09 -23.38
N GLU A 21 -5.57 -21.41 -23.23
CA GLU A 21 -5.07 -22.00 -21.99
C GLU A 21 -4.99 -20.89 -20.93
N SER A 22 -5.92 -20.88 -19.98
CA SER A 22 -5.91 -19.92 -18.87
C SER A 22 -4.90 -20.35 -17.80
N GLY A 23 -3.63 -20.04 -18.01
CA GLY A 23 -2.64 -20.04 -16.93
C GLY A 23 -2.90 -18.90 -15.94
N LEU A 24 -2.83 -19.18 -14.64
CA LEU A 24 -2.72 -18.11 -13.64
C LEU A 24 -1.35 -17.45 -13.79
N VAL A 25 -1.30 -16.26 -14.39
CA VAL A 25 -0.08 -15.47 -14.50
C VAL A 25 0.26 -14.94 -13.10
N SER A 26 1.34 -15.46 -12.49
CA SER A 26 1.92 -14.81 -11.31
C SER A 26 2.38 -13.40 -11.71
N PRO A 27 2.09 -12.35 -10.92
CA PRO A 27 2.62 -11.01 -11.17
C PRO A 27 4.14 -11.00 -11.42
N ASP A 28 4.88 -11.88 -10.73
CA ASP A 28 6.34 -11.99 -10.79
C ASP A 28 6.88 -12.50 -12.15
N ASN A 29 6.09 -13.28 -12.89
CA ASN A 29 6.49 -13.87 -14.18
C ASN A 29 5.81 -13.18 -15.38
N SER A 30 5.14 -12.05 -15.15
CA SER A 30 4.36 -11.40 -16.22
C SER A 30 5.24 -10.68 -17.26
N ASP A 31 6.51 -10.39 -16.95
CA ASP A 31 7.46 -9.83 -17.93
C ASP A 31 7.88 -10.82 -19.02
N ASP A 32 7.75 -12.14 -18.79
CA ASP A 32 8.11 -13.20 -19.76
C ASP A 32 7.25 -13.14 -21.04
N PHE A 33 6.09 -12.49 -20.97
CA PHE A 33 5.15 -12.32 -22.09
C PHE A 33 5.37 -11.02 -22.89
N LEU A 34 6.26 -10.13 -22.44
CA LEU A 34 6.54 -8.87 -23.15
C LEU A 34 7.20 -9.05 -24.54
N PRO A 35 8.14 -10.00 -24.77
CA PRO A 35 8.82 -10.12 -26.08
C PRO A 35 7.89 -10.49 -27.26
N GLU A 36 6.79 -11.17 -26.98
CA GLU A 36 5.77 -11.58 -27.98
C GLU A 36 4.43 -10.84 -27.78
N GLY A 37 4.41 -9.87 -26.85
CA GLY A 37 3.20 -9.14 -26.46
C GLY A 37 2.81 -8.02 -27.41
N HIS A 38 1.54 -7.63 -27.38
CA HIS A 38 1.05 -6.40 -28.02
C HIS A 38 1.70 -5.17 -27.33
N ASP A 39 1.93 -4.08 -28.06
CA ASP A 39 2.53 -2.82 -27.56
C ASP A 39 1.86 -2.20 -26.31
N ARG A 40 0.64 -2.66 -25.96
CA ARG A 40 -0.15 -2.21 -24.81
C ARG A 40 -0.02 -3.14 -23.60
N LEU A 41 0.67 -4.27 -23.72
CA LEU A 41 0.84 -5.27 -22.66
C LEU A 41 1.69 -4.72 -21.52
N ALA A 42 2.76 -3.97 -21.82
CA ALA A 42 3.58 -3.32 -20.80
C ALA A 42 2.77 -2.32 -19.95
N ASP A 43 1.96 -1.47 -20.59
CA ASP A 43 1.03 -0.56 -19.93
C ASP A 43 0.00 -1.31 -19.07
N PHE A 44 -0.60 -2.37 -19.61
CA PHE A 44 -1.60 -3.21 -18.93
C PHE A 44 -1.03 -3.91 -17.68
N LEU A 45 0.15 -4.53 -17.79
CA LEU A 45 0.82 -5.17 -16.67
C LEU A 45 1.28 -4.15 -15.61
N THR A 46 1.74 -2.98 -16.03
CA THR A 46 2.06 -1.86 -15.13
C THR A 46 0.83 -1.36 -14.38
N GLY A 47 -0.32 -1.26 -15.06
CA GLY A 47 -1.61 -0.94 -14.44
C GLY A 47 -2.03 -1.99 -13.40
N ILE A 48 -1.94 -3.29 -13.73
CA ILE A 48 -2.26 -4.38 -12.79
C ILE A 48 -1.35 -4.33 -11.56
N ARG A 49 -0.03 -4.28 -11.75
CA ARG A 49 0.96 -4.27 -10.64
C ARG A 49 0.75 -3.11 -9.67
N ASN A 50 0.27 -1.98 -10.15
CA ASN A 50 0.04 -0.77 -9.36
C ASN A 50 -1.42 -0.61 -8.88
N ASN A 51 -2.30 -1.59 -9.11
CA ASN A 51 -3.75 -1.50 -8.91
C ASN A 51 -4.36 -0.20 -9.49
N ALA A 52 -3.93 0.16 -10.70
CA ALA A 52 -4.28 1.38 -11.42
C ALA A 52 -5.03 1.09 -12.73
N MET A 53 -5.74 -0.06 -12.79
CA MET A 53 -6.50 -0.54 -13.95
C MET A 53 -7.89 0.12 -14.11
N ASP A 54 -8.21 1.10 -13.27
CA ASP A 54 -9.46 1.87 -13.34
C ASP A 54 -9.65 2.40 -14.77
N GLY A 55 -10.85 2.19 -15.33
CA GLY A 55 -11.14 2.48 -16.74
C GLY A 55 -10.76 3.91 -17.16
N GLU A 56 -10.31 4.05 -18.41
CA GLU A 56 -9.69 5.26 -18.96
C GLU A 56 -10.28 6.58 -18.42
N GLY A 57 -9.50 7.33 -17.63
CA GLY A 57 -9.68 8.78 -17.45
C GLY A 57 -9.97 9.33 -16.05
N SER A 58 -10.00 8.54 -14.96
CA SER A 58 -10.30 9.09 -13.61
C SER A 58 -9.11 9.64 -12.83
N ASN A 59 -7.90 9.11 -13.03
CA ASN A 59 -6.70 9.41 -12.26
C ASN A 59 -5.43 9.14 -13.10
N PRO A 60 -4.36 9.95 -12.98
CA PRO A 60 -3.05 9.71 -13.61
C PRO A 60 -2.48 8.31 -13.41
N ARG A 61 -1.66 7.85 -14.36
CA ARG A 61 -0.90 6.61 -14.26
C ARG A 61 0.11 6.68 -13.11
N ALA A 62 0.47 5.54 -12.54
CA ALA A 62 1.32 5.46 -11.35
C ALA A 62 2.71 6.10 -11.53
N ASP A 63 3.26 5.99 -12.75
CA ASP A 63 4.57 6.48 -13.20
C ASP A 63 4.57 7.96 -13.63
N VAL A 64 3.40 8.62 -13.68
CA VAL A 64 3.26 10.01 -14.11
C VAL A 64 3.12 10.93 -12.89
N ASP A 65 4.20 11.64 -12.56
CA ASP A 65 4.17 12.69 -11.53
C ASP A 65 3.17 13.80 -11.91
N SER A 66 2.22 14.05 -11.00
CA SER A 66 1.09 14.95 -11.24
C SER A 66 0.83 15.87 -10.03
N PRO A 67 0.27 17.07 -10.23
CA PRO A 67 -0.18 17.92 -9.12
C PRO A 67 -1.35 17.28 -8.38
N PRO A 68 -1.64 17.66 -7.12
CA PRO A 68 -2.73 17.07 -6.36
C PRO A 68 -4.09 17.20 -7.06
N SER A 69 -4.33 18.33 -7.71
CA SER A 69 -5.55 18.65 -8.46
C SER A 69 -5.83 17.75 -9.68
N ALA A 70 -4.88 16.90 -10.08
CA ALA A 70 -5.09 15.89 -11.12
C ALA A 70 -5.74 14.60 -10.58
N PHE A 71 -5.83 14.42 -9.25
CA PHE A 71 -6.30 13.19 -8.62
C PHE A 71 -7.73 13.30 -8.07
N ASN A 72 -8.55 12.32 -8.43
CA ASN A 72 -9.83 12.01 -7.79
C ASN A 72 -9.61 10.87 -6.80
N PHE A 73 -9.30 11.19 -5.53
CA PHE A 73 -9.03 10.18 -4.51
C PHE A 73 -10.28 9.35 -4.15
N GLY A 74 -11.48 9.91 -4.31
CA GLY A 74 -12.76 9.20 -4.16
C GLY A 74 -13.00 8.09 -5.18
N ALA A 75 -12.25 8.07 -6.29
CA ALA A 75 -12.29 7.02 -7.30
C ALA A 75 -11.11 6.03 -7.20
N MET A 76 -10.20 6.16 -6.24
CA MET A 76 -9.05 5.26 -6.11
C MET A 76 -9.41 3.97 -5.37
N LEU A 77 -8.97 2.84 -5.91
CA LEU A 77 -9.03 1.55 -5.21
C LEU A 77 -7.94 1.46 -4.12
N PRO A 78 -8.23 0.82 -2.97
CA PRO A 78 -7.24 0.47 -1.95
C PRO A 78 -6.00 -0.21 -2.55
N GLY A 79 -4.81 0.18 -2.09
CA GLY A 79 -3.54 -0.35 -2.55
C GLY A 79 -3.01 0.27 -3.86
N ARG A 80 -3.78 1.13 -4.55
CA ARG A 80 -3.34 1.82 -5.77
C ARG A 80 -2.07 2.65 -5.51
N VAL A 81 -1.07 2.50 -6.37
CA VAL A 81 0.15 3.32 -6.37
C VAL A 81 -0.03 4.53 -7.30
N PHE A 82 0.45 5.70 -6.89
CA PHE A 82 0.40 6.94 -7.66
C PHE A 82 1.55 7.89 -7.29
N THR A 83 1.96 8.76 -8.22
CA THR A 83 3.02 9.76 -7.96
C THR A 83 2.43 11.16 -7.93
N MET A 84 2.51 11.83 -6.78
CA MET A 84 1.96 13.17 -6.57
C MET A 84 3.06 14.12 -6.08
N SER A 85 3.35 15.14 -6.88
CA SER A 85 4.32 16.20 -6.58
C SER A 85 5.71 15.66 -6.17
N GLY A 86 6.26 14.76 -6.99
CA GLY A 86 7.58 14.16 -6.83
C GLY A 86 7.68 13.04 -5.79
N VAL A 87 6.57 12.65 -5.16
CA VAL A 87 6.53 11.57 -4.17
C VAL A 87 5.58 10.45 -4.61
N GLU A 88 6.09 9.22 -4.61
CA GLU A 88 5.32 8.00 -4.86
C GLU A 88 4.58 7.58 -3.57
N TYR A 89 3.26 7.46 -3.67
CA TYR A 89 2.33 7.09 -2.61
C TYR A 89 1.56 5.81 -2.96
N ARG A 90 0.97 5.22 -1.92
CA ARG A 90 -0.04 4.16 -1.99
C ARG A 90 -1.30 4.67 -1.31
N TYR A 91 -2.42 4.58 -2.01
CA TYR A 91 -3.74 4.84 -1.46
C TYR A 91 -4.13 3.71 -0.49
N LEU A 92 -4.65 4.04 0.69
CA LEU A 92 -5.00 3.05 1.71
C LEU A 92 -6.51 2.89 1.87
N GLU A 93 -7.21 3.95 2.26
CA GLU A 93 -8.67 3.92 2.46
C GLU A 93 -9.27 5.33 2.39
N GLN A 94 -10.59 5.40 2.20
CA GLN A 94 -11.38 6.60 2.43
C GLN A 94 -11.81 6.67 3.90
N GLN A 95 -11.62 7.83 4.53
CA GLN A 95 -12.03 8.14 5.91
C GLN A 95 -13.01 9.32 5.89
N GLY A 96 -14.29 9.05 5.60
CA GLY A 96 -15.30 10.10 5.37
C GLY A 96 -14.99 10.87 4.09
N ASP A 97 -14.92 12.19 4.17
CA ASP A 97 -14.56 13.06 3.02
C ASP A 97 -13.03 13.14 2.77
N ASN A 98 -12.25 12.41 3.56
CA ASN A 98 -10.79 12.43 3.54
C ASN A 98 -10.22 11.06 3.12
N HIS A 99 -8.93 11.03 2.82
CA HIS A 99 -8.25 9.89 2.23
C HIS A 99 -6.94 9.61 2.96
N LEU A 100 -6.76 8.38 3.43
CA LEU A 100 -5.52 7.91 4.03
C LEU A 100 -4.58 7.42 2.93
N ILE A 101 -3.37 7.99 2.89
CA ILE A 101 -2.31 7.60 1.96
C ILE A 101 -1.00 7.36 2.72
N ILE A 102 -0.12 6.53 2.16
CA ILE A 102 1.20 6.26 2.72
C ILE A 102 2.27 6.37 1.63
N ARG A 103 3.45 6.89 1.94
CA ARG A 103 4.59 6.87 1.02
C ARG A 103 4.83 5.41 0.60
N ASN A 104 4.91 5.14 -0.70
CA ASN A 104 4.96 3.76 -1.19
C ASN A 104 6.26 3.06 -0.73
N GLU A 105 7.37 3.80 -0.69
CA GLU A 105 8.67 3.38 -0.12
C GLU A 105 8.89 3.94 1.31
N ALA A 106 9.66 3.24 2.14
CA ALA A 106 10.16 3.71 3.43
C ALA A 106 11.37 4.66 3.27
N ILE A 107 11.57 5.57 4.21
CA ILE A 107 12.78 6.39 4.35
C ILE A 107 13.83 5.50 5.03
N ARG A 108 14.72 4.91 4.22
CA ARG A 108 15.71 3.92 4.66
C ARG A 108 16.79 4.51 5.57
N ASN A 109 17.43 3.63 6.35
CA ASN A 109 18.46 4.01 7.33
C ASN A 109 17.95 5.00 8.38
N THR A 110 16.76 4.74 8.92
CA THR A 110 16.20 5.52 10.04
C THR A 110 15.70 4.60 11.14
N SER A 111 15.99 4.97 12.39
CA SER A 111 15.59 4.24 13.59
C SER A 111 14.19 4.64 14.07
N PHE A 112 13.64 3.90 15.03
CA PHE A 112 12.40 4.28 15.70
C PHE A 112 12.61 5.54 16.56
N ASN A 113 13.78 5.71 17.16
CA ASN A 113 14.13 6.90 17.95
C ASN A 113 14.14 8.19 17.11
N GLU A 114 14.45 8.08 15.82
CA GLU A 114 14.46 9.22 14.87
C GLU A 114 13.08 9.47 14.23
N GLN A 115 12.08 8.61 14.48
CA GLN A 115 10.80 8.60 13.76
C GLN A 115 10.10 9.96 13.75
N GLY A 116 10.03 10.66 14.89
CA GLY A 116 9.39 11.97 14.96
C GLY A 116 10.06 13.03 14.07
N ASN A 117 11.39 13.09 14.10
CA ASN A 117 12.16 14.04 13.28
C ASN A 117 12.02 13.72 11.79
N VAL A 118 12.14 12.44 11.41
CA VAL A 118 12.04 12.00 10.00
C VAL A 118 10.64 12.27 9.42
N LEU A 119 9.58 12.17 10.24
CA LEU A 119 8.22 12.51 9.83
C LEU A 119 8.03 14.03 9.69
N ALA A 120 8.59 14.82 10.61
CA ALA A 120 8.57 16.28 10.53
C ALA A 120 9.35 16.77 9.29
N ASP A 121 10.59 16.32 9.12
CA ASP A 121 11.43 16.65 7.96
C ASP A 121 10.76 16.26 6.63
N PHE A 122 10.08 15.10 6.58
CA PHE A 122 9.31 14.70 5.40
C PHE A 122 8.15 15.65 5.14
N TYR A 123 7.36 16.01 6.16
CA TYR A 123 6.22 16.91 6.03
C TYR A 123 6.64 18.33 5.61
N ASP A 124 7.68 18.90 6.23
CA ASP A 124 8.17 20.25 5.96
C ASP A 124 8.74 20.40 4.54
N ASN A 125 9.23 19.30 3.94
CA ASN A 125 9.73 19.26 2.56
C ASN A 125 8.68 18.81 1.51
N LEU A 126 7.42 18.61 1.89
CA LEU A 126 6.33 18.39 0.93
C LEU A 126 6.12 19.63 0.04
N ASN A 127 5.61 19.40 -1.18
CA ASN A 127 5.11 20.48 -2.02
C ASN A 127 4.00 21.25 -1.27
N PRO A 128 3.99 22.61 -1.27
CA PRO A 128 2.97 23.40 -0.58
C PRO A 128 1.51 23.06 -0.95
N GLU A 129 1.23 22.64 -2.19
CA GLU A 129 -0.10 22.19 -2.61
C GLU A 129 -0.51 20.88 -1.91
N VAL A 130 0.45 19.99 -1.65
CA VAL A 130 0.21 18.78 -0.84
C VAL A 130 0.02 19.15 0.63
N GLN A 131 0.86 20.02 1.20
CA GLN A 131 0.71 20.48 2.59
C GLN A 131 -0.65 21.14 2.84
N ALA A 132 -1.19 21.87 1.85
CA ALA A 132 -2.48 22.55 1.95
C ALA A 132 -3.66 21.59 2.14
N ILE A 133 -3.63 20.41 1.49
CA ILE A 133 -4.70 19.40 1.58
C ILE A 133 -4.53 18.41 2.74
N VAL A 134 -3.35 18.36 3.39
CA VAL A 134 -3.15 17.53 4.58
C VAL A 134 -4.09 17.98 5.70
N GLN A 135 -4.75 17.01 6.31
CA GLN A 135 -5.71 17.21 7.38
C GLN A 135 -5.02 17.13 8.75
N PRO A 136 -5.53 17.86 9.75
CA PRO A 136 -5.00 17.78 11.10
C PRO A 136 -5.29 16.40 11.70
N VAL A 137 -4.27 15.75 12.25
CA VAL A 137 -4.40 14.50 13.00
C VAL A 137 -3.99 14.70 14.46
N SER A 138 -4.55 13.87 15.34
CA SER A 138 -4.17 13.81 16.75
C SER A 138 -3.42 12.50 16.98
N ILE A 139 -2.12 12.60 17.31
CA ILE A 139 -1.30 11.46 17.70
C ILE A 139 -1.14 11.53 19.23
N PRO A 140 -1.39 10.44 19.98
CA PRO A 140 -1.20 10.44 21.43
C PRO A 140 0.23 10.79 21.81
N ALA A 141 0.41 11.67 22.81
CA ALA A 141 1.73 11.99 23.36
C ALA A 141 2.37 10.74 23.98
N ASP A 142 1.58 9.97 24.74
CA ASP A 142 1.91 8.64 25.23
C ASP A 142 1.27 7.59 24.30
N VAL A 143 2.03 7.13 23.29
CA VAL A 143 1.54 6.11 22.34
C VAL A 143 1.36 4.77 23.07
N PRO A 144 0.17 4.12 23.01
CA PRO A 144 -0.06 2.84 23.66
C PRO A 144 0.90 1.75 23.18
N SER A 145 1.50 1.01 24.12
CA SER A 145 2.43 -0.09 23.83
C SER A 145 1.79 -1.46 24.03
N ILE A 146 2.33 -2.47 23.33
CA ILE A 146 2.03 -3.88 23.60
C ILE A 146 3.25 -4.74 23.25
N THR A 147 3.62 -5.66 24.13
CA THR A 147 4.79 -6.53 23.88
C THR A 147 4.49 -7.61 22.84
N ASP A 148 5.52 -8.08 22.12
CA ASP A 148 5.40 -9.15 21.12
C ASP A 148 4.69 -10.41 21.67
N ALA A 149 4.97 -10.75 22.94
CA ALA A 149 4.40 -11.89 23.64
C ALA A 149 2.90 -11.72 23.97
N GLN A 150 2.45 -10.51 24.32
CA GLN A 150 1.03 -10.22 24.63
C GLN A 150 0.11 -10.26 23.41
N VAL A 151 0.67 -10.14 22.20
CA VAL A 151 -0.11 -10.19 20.95
C VAL A 151 -0.45 -11.62 20.54
N SER A 152 0.27 -12.63 21.04
CA SER A 152 -0.03 -14.05 20.84
C SER A 152 -1.43 -14.41 21.41
N PRO A 153 -2.18 -15.36 20.80
CA PRO A 153 -1.88 -16.10 19.59
C PRO A 153 -2.08 -15.29 18.29
N TRP A 154 -1.66 -15.84 17.16
CA TRP A 154 -1.74 -15.21 15.84
C TRP A 154 -2.68 -15.98 14.92
N LEU A 155 -3.40 -15.24 14.06
CA LEU A 155 -3.98 -15.76 12.84
C LEU A 155 -2.89 -15.76 11.75
N GLY A 156 -2.74 -16.88 11.04
CA GLY A 156 -1.65 -17.09 10.08
C GLY A 156 -0.25 -16.98 10.70
N ASP A 157 0.79 -16.94 9.85
CA ASP A 157 2.17 -16.76 10.32
C ASP A 157 2.44 -15.28 10.66
N ARG A 158 1.92 -14.84 11.80
CA ARG A 158 1.97 -13.43 12.25
C ARG A 158 1.28 -12.46 11.28
N TRP A 159 0.18 -12.91 10.66
CA TRP A 159 -0.67 -12.07 9.82
C TRP A 159 -1.48 -11.09 10.67
N LEU A 160 -2.38 -11.58 11.51
CA LEU A 160 -3.18 -10.74 12.40
C LEU A 160 -3.12 -11.26 13.84
N PRO A 161 -3.19 -10.40 14.87
CA PRO A 161 -3.45 -10.84 16.23
C PRO A 161 -4.74 -11.66 16.26
N ALA A 162 -4.69 -12.87 16.81
CA ALA A 162 -5.92 -13.56 17.17
C ALA A 162 -6.56 -12.84 18.36
N GLU A 163 -7.87 -13.02 18.54
CA GLU A 163 -8.60 -12.45 19.69
C GLU A 163 -8.47 -10.91 19.79
N TRP A 164 -8.36 -10.20 18.67
CA TRP A 164 -8.22 -8.72 18.63
C TRP A 164 -9.34 -7.96 19.39
N SER A 165 -10.46 -8.62 19.68
CA SER A 165 -11.53 -8.12 20.54
C SER A 165 -11.19 -8.04 22.03
N ASP A 166 -10.15 -8.76 22.50
CA ASP A 166 -9.73 -8.89 23.90
C ASP A 166 -9.35 -7.55 24.56
N ALA A 167 -9.55 -7.47 25.88
CA ALA A 167 -9.23 -6.31 26.69
C ALA A 167 -7.73 -5.94 26.67
N ARG A 168 -6.82 -6.91 26.50
CA ARG A 168 -5.37 -6.69 26.37
C ARG A 168 -5.00 -5.81 25.18
N PHE A 169 -5.84 -5.80 24.13
CA PHE A 169 -5.67 -4.95 22.97
C PHE A 169 -6.37 -3.59 23.08
N ALA A 170 -7.18 -3.32 24.12
CA ALA A 170 -8.08 -2.16 24.16
C ALA A 170 -7.38 -0.81 23.89
N ALA A 171 -6.23 -0.56 24.52
CA ALA A 171 -5.49 0.69 24.35
C ALA A 171 -4.83 0.79 22.95
N VAL A 172 -4.12 -0.25 22.50
CA VAL A 172 -3.48 -0.24 21.16
C VAL A 172 -4.50 -0.23 20.03
N ARG A 173 -5.64 -0.90 20.18
CA ARG A 173 -6.76 -0.92 19.22
C ARG A 173 -7.47 0.43 19.10
N ALA A 174 -7.48 1.22 20.17
CA ALA A 174 -8.02 2.58 20.16
C ALA A 174 -7.07 3.59 19.48
N ASP A 175 -5.77 3.29 19.35
CA ASP A 175 -4.79 4.09 18.61
C ASP A 175 -4.94 3.91 17.08
N ARG A 176 -6.15 4.13 16.54
CA ARG A 176 -6.40 4.26 15.09
C ARG A 176 -6.24 5.73 14.69
N THR A 177 -5.50 6.03 13.63
CA THR A 177 -5.40 7.41 13.15
C THR A 177 -6.62 7.79 12.31
N SER A 178 -7.17 8.96 12.64
CA SER A 178 -8.22 9.66 11.89
C SER A 178 -7.99 11.17 11.98
N VAL A 179 -8.76 11.93 11.18
CA VAL A 179 -8.78 13.40 11.27
C VAL A 179 -9.24 13.84 12.67
N ALA A 180 -8.50 14.78 13.27
CA ALA A 180 -8.81 15.31 14.58
C ALA A 180 -10.07 16.18 14.54
N VAL A 181 -11.06 15.84 15.38
CA VAL A 181 -12.30 16.62 15.54
C VAL A 181 -12.01 18.03 16.09
N SER A 182 -10.96 18.17 16.91
CA SER A 182 -10.43 19.46 17.37
C SER A 182 -8.97 19.33 17.80
N GLY A 183 -8.23 20.44 17.76
CA GLY A 183 -6.87 20.54 18.35
C GLY A 183 -5.75 19.73 17.69
N GLY A 184 -5.99 19.05 16.57
CA GLY A 184 -4.95 18.29 15.86
C GLY A 184 -4.00 19.16 15.03
N THR A 185 -2.90 18.55 14.59
CA THR A 185 -1.84 19.20 13.80
C THR A 185 -1.76 18.57 12.42
N ARG A 186 -1.61 19.39 11.37
CA ARG A 186 -1.26 18.89 10.02
C ARG A 186 0.19 18.40 10.05
N GLN A 187 0.39 17.10 9.87
CA GLN A 187 1.69 16.46 9.99
C GLN A 187 1.68 15.11 9.26
N ALA A 188 2.87 14.61 8.93
CA ALA A 188 3.03 13.20 8.61
C ALA A 188 3.09 12.36 9.90
N PHE A 189 2.64 11.11 9.82
CA PHE A 189 2.65 10.17 10.95
C PHE A 189 3.08 8.77 10.49
N ALA A 190 3.48 7.90 11.43
CA ALA A 190 3.64 6.47 11.16
C ALA A 190 2.38 5.71 11.61
N LEU A 191 1.96 4.71 10.84
CA LEU A 191 0.79 3.87 11.17
C LEU A 191 1.00 3.10 12.48
N SER A 192 -0.06 2.90 13.26
CA SER A 192 -0.04 2.03 14.45
C SER A 192 -0.29 0.56 14.09
N LEU A 193 -0.10 -0.31 15.08
CA LEU A 193 -0.54 -1.69 15.01
C LEU A 193 -2.04 -1.80 14.68
N ALA A 194 -2.89 -0.92 15.23
CA ALA A 194 -4.32 -0.91 14.92
C ALA A 194 -4.60 -0.44 13.50
N ASP A 195 -3.85 0.54 12.99
CA ASP A 195 -3.95 0.98 11.60
C ASP A 195 -3.63 -0.18 10.65
N VAL A 196 -2.51 -0.87 10.86
CA VAL A 196 -2.13 -2.00 9.99
C VAL A 196 -3.08 -3.20 10.14
N VAL A 197 -3.56 -3.50 11.35
CA VAL A 197 -4.57 -4.56 11.57
C VAL A 197 -5.86 -4.25 10.82
N HIS A 198 -6.37 -3.02 10.90
CA HIS A 198 -7.58 -2.60 10.18
C HIS A 198 -7.41 -2.63 8.66
N LEU A 199 -6.26 -2.18 8.15
CA LEU A 199 -5.96 -2.12 6.71
C LEU A 199 -5.61 -3.48 6.08
N SER A 200 -5.61 -4.57 6.86
CA SER A 200 -5.22 -5.91 6.43
C SER A 200 -6.42 -6.83 6.24
N THR A 201 -7.21 -6.56 5.20
CA THR A 201 -8.39 -7.32 4.79
C THR A 201 -8.24 -7.78 3.33
N GLU A 202 -8.93 -8.84 2.91
CA GLU A 202 -8.77 -9.45 1.58
C GLU A 202 -9.03 -8.48 0.42
N GLU A 203 -9.90 -7.49 0.62
CA GLU A 203 -10.22 -6.41 -0.31
C GLU A 203 -9.57 -5.05 0.06
N GLY A 204 -8.73 -5.03 1.11
CA GLY A 204 -8.07 -3.84 1.62
C GLY A 204 -6.77 -3.49 0.89
N PRO A 205 -6.05 -2.44 1.31
CA PRO A 205 -4.78 -2.06 0.69
C PRO A 205 -3.63 -3.03 1.03
N PHE A 206 -3.80 -3.85 2.07
CA PHE A 206 -2.91 -4.95 2.43
C PHE A 206 -3.68 -6.28 2.39
N PRO A 207 -3.94 -6.87 1.20
CA PRO A 207 -4.73 -8.10 1.07
C PRO A 207 -4.00 -9.38 1.48
N TYR A 208 -2.66 -9.34 1.55
CA TYR A 208 -1.81 -10.45 1.98
C TYR A 208 -0.51 -9.94 2.58
N GLN A 209 0.28 -10.82 3.21
CA GLN A 209 1.51 -10.48 3.91
C GLN A 209 2.46 -9.58 3.10
N ALA A 210 2.91 -10.04 1.93
CA ALA A 210 3.84 -9.29 1.10
C ALA A 210 3.33 -7.90 0.68
N ALA A 211 2.01 -7.69 0.56
CA ALA A 211 1.44 -6.37 0.22
C ALA A 211 1.64 -5.32 1.33
N ARG A 212 1.89 -5.72 2.59
CA ARG A 212 2.23 -4.79 3.67
C ARG A 212 3.61 -4.17 3.51
N MET A 213 4.53 -4.80 2.77
CA MET A 213 5.88 -4.25 2.59
C MET A 213 5.80 -2.85 1.97
N ALA A 214 6.85 -2.06 2.20
CA ALA A 214 7.08 -0.90 1.37
C ALA A 214 7.75 -1.34 0.06
N ALA A 215 7.76 -0.44 -0.92
CA ALA A 215 8.36 -0.69 -2.24
C ALA A 215 9.83 -1.16 -2.11
N ARG A 216 10.37 -1.75 -3.18
CA ARG A 216 11.78 -2.23 -3.20
C ARG A 216 12.07 -3.19 -2.02
N ALA A 217 11.06 -3.98 -1.63
CA ALA A 217 11.04 -4.98 -0.57
C ALA A 217 11.50 -4.47 0.82
N SER A 218 11.20 -3.22 1.18
CA SER A 218 11.66 -2.66 2.46
C SER A 218 10.76 -2.99 3.65
N TRP A 219 11.41 -3.16 4.81
CA TRP A 219 10.75 -3.19 6.12
C TRP A 219 10.46 -1.76 6.60
N TRP A 220 9.49 -1.61 7.51
CA TRP A 220 9.17 -0.29 8.05
C TRP A 220 8.58 -0.27 9.46
N TRP A 221 8.83 0.83 10.16
CA TRP A 221 8.37 1.08 11.52
C TRP A 221 6.88 1.45 11.59
N LEU A 222 6.17 0.82 12.53
CA LEU A 222 4.93 1.37 13.07
C LEU A 222 5.26 2.40 14.18
N ARG A 223 4.29 3.21 14.61
CA ARG A 223 4.45 4.09 15.80
C ARG A 223 4.32 3.35 17.13
N THR A 224 3.68 2.18 17.13
CA THR A 224 3.37 1.41 18.34
C THR A 224 4.65 0.87 19.01
N PRO A 225 4.94 1.20 20.27
CA PRO A 225 6.07 0.63 21.01
C PRO A 225 5.82 -0.84 21.40
N GLY A 226 6.92 -1.59 21.53
CA GLY A 226 6.94 -2.98 21.95
C GLY A 226 7.15 -3.12 23.46
N ALA A 227 8.14 -3.93 23.85
CA ALA A 227 8.70 -3.92 25.19
C ALA A 227 9.68 -2.72 25.35
N THR A 228 10.20 -2.50 26.57
CA THR A 228 11.21 -1.47 26.81
C THR A 228 12.40 -1.61 25.86
N GLY A 229 12.65 -0.57 25.05
CA GLY A 229 13.72 -0.57 24.05
C GLY A 229 13.39 -1.32 22.75
N THR A 230 12.16 -1.78 22.54
CA THR A 230 11.71 -2.35 21.25
C THR A 230 10.47 -1.66 20.68
N ALA A 231 10.28 -1.77 19.37
CA ALA A 231 9.12 -1.24 18.63
C ALA A 231 8.58 -2.23 17.60
N TRP A 232 7.37 -1.95 17.12
CA TRP A 232 6.71 -2.73 16.07
C TRP A 232 7.19 -2.34 14.66
N ALA A 233 7.47 -3.35 13.84
CA ALA A 233 7.79 -3.20 12.43
C ALA A 233 7.02 -4.21 11.56
N VAL A 234 6.73 -3.84 10.30
CA VAL A 234 6.45 -4.79 9.22
C VAL A 234 7.79 -5.30 8.71
N ARG A 235 7.97 -6.62 8.66
CA ARG A 235 9.25 -7.30 8.37
C ARG A 235 9.47 -7.59 6.87
N GLN A 236 10.73 -7.90 6.54
CA GLN A 236 11.23 -8.24 5.20
C GLN A 236 11.97 -9.60 5.18
N ILE A 237 12.46 -10.01 4.00
CA ILE A 237 13.36 -11.16 3.76
C ILE A 237 12.79 -12.50 4.24
N SER A 238 13.13 -12.98 5.44
CA SER A 238 12.72 -14.29 5.96
C SER A 238 11.36 -14.25 6.67
N SER A 239 10.77 -13.06 6.80
CA SER A 239 9.52 -12.80 7.51
C SER A 239 8.70 -11.77 6.74
N ILE A 240 8.56 -11.96 5.42
CA ILE A 240 7.89 -11.03 4.49
C ILE A 240 6.54 -10.58 5.05
N GLY A 241 6.36 -9.28 5.28
CA GLY A 241 5.07 -8.70 5.68
C GLY A 241 4.59 -9.00 7.10
N GLN A 242 5.36 -9.78 7.87
CA GLN A 242 4.98 -10.16 9.23
C GLN A 242 5.08 -8.98 10.20
N LEU A 243 4.16 -8.91 11.15
CA LEU A 243 4.21 -7.94 12.25
C LEU A 243 5.13 -8.46 13.38
N GLY A 244 6.08 -7.64 13.83
CA GLY A 244 6.95 -7.97 14.97
C GLY A 244 7.32 -6.78 15.86
N GLY A 245 7.07 -6.91 17.16
CA GLY A 245 7.31 -5.92 18.23
C GLY A 245 8.65 -6.08 18.97
N GLY A 246 9.51 -6.99 18.53
CA GLY A 246 10.81 -7.30 19.16
C GLY A 246 12.02 -6.58 18.57
N HIS A 247 11.85 -5.61 17.66
CA HIS A 247 12.98 -4.91 17.04
C HIS A 247 13.51 -3.80 17.95
N SER A 248 14.82 -3.75 18.20
CA SER A 248 15.45 -2.67 18.99
C SER A 248 15.15 -1.30 18.39
N VAL A 249 14.71 -0.34 19.20
CA VAL A 249 14.36 1.02 18.74
C VAL A 249 15.51 1.79 18.08
N ALA A 250 16.75 1.35 18.32
CA ALA A 250 17.97 1.94 17.77
C ALA A 250 18.50 1.23 16.50
N ILE A 251 17.77 0.25 15.92
CA ILE A 251 18.22 -0.39 14.68
C ILE A 251 18.07 0.56 13.48
N THR A 252 19.19 0.78 12.79
CA THR A 252 19.29 1.61 11.59
C THR A 252 19.98 0.79 10.51
N ILE A 253 19.24 0.28 9.52
CA ILE A 253 19.78 -0.58 8.45
C ILE A 253 19.17 -0.23 7.09
N SER A 254 19.93 -0.45 6.02
CA SER A 254 19.56 -0.06 4.64
C SER A 254 18.37 -0.80 4.05
N GLY A 255 17.87 -1.83 4.72
CA GLY A 255 16.65 -2.55 4.33
C GLY A 255 15.35 -1.76 4.57
N GLY A 256 15.35 -0.65 5.32
CA GLY A 256 14.09 -0.03 5.74
C GLY A 256 14.23 1.08 6.77
N GLY A 257 13.09 1.48 7.35
CA GLY A 257 13.02 2.58 8.32
C GLY A 257 11.62 3.17 8.48
N VAL A 258 11.52 4.48 8.64
CA VAL A 258 10.27 5.22 8.85
C VAL A 258 9.46 5.30 7.54
N ARG A 259 8.15 5.05 7.58
CA ARG A 259 7.26 5.15 6.41
C ARG A 259 6.17 6.19 6.65
N PRO A 260 6.29 7.42 6.13
CA PRO A 260 5.32 8.49 6.36
C PRO A 260 3.95 8.19 5.76
N ALA A 261 2.89 8.43 6.54
CA ALA A 261 1.50 8.46 6.13
C ALA A 261 0.91 9.86 6.31
N LEU A 262 -0.13 10.15 5.53
CA LEU A 262 -0.88 11.41 5.52
C LEU A 262 -2.37 11.09 5.44
N ILE A 263 -3.21 11.91 6.08
CA ILE A 263 -4.62 12.00 5.71
C ILE A 263 -4.79 13.31 4.95
N ILE A 264 -5.39 13.24 3.77
CA ILE A 264 -5.61 14.39 2.88
C ILE A 264 -7.10 14.55 2.57
N SER A 265 -7.56 15.77 2.30
CA SER A 265 -8.84 15.98 1.61
C SER A 265 -8.65 15.83 0.10
N ASN A 266 -9.75 15.76 -0.67
CA ASN A 266 -9.65 16.11 -2.08
C ASN A 266 -9.23 17.60 -2.21
N PRO A 267 -8.35 17.95 -3.16
CA PRO A 267 -8.02 19.33 -3.53
C PRO A 267 -9.16 20.06 -4.24
#